data_AF-A0A0K8Q0G6-F1
#
_entry.id   AF-A0A0K8Q0G6-F1
#
_cell.length_a   1.000
_cell.length_b   1.000
_cell.length_c   1.000
_cell.angle_alpha   90.00
_cell.angle_beta   90.00
_cell.angle_gamma   90.00
#
_symmetry.space_group_name_H-M   'P 1'
#
loop_
_entity.id
_entity.type
_entity.pdbx_description
1 polymer ?
#
loop_
_entity_poly.entity_id
_entity_poly.type
_entity_poly.pdbx_seq_one_letter_code
_entity_poly.pdbx_strand_id
1 'polypeptide(L)'
;MDANEGAGKAGGGVRTPQAELARKLNLLLDTVVAERGVALTYREVSEALAKRGVNLSRARWFYMKDGTGRMVSDPKLLTALSEIFQVDPSYLLGSDGAEVPERIDAQLEFVKSLRAAR
;
A
#
# COMPACT_ATOMS: atom_id res chain seq x y z
N MET A 1 9.45 16.79 42.24
CA MET A 1 10.78 16.28 41.90
C MET A 1 10.76 14.85 42.42
N ASP A 2 10.59 13.81 41.61
CA ASP A 2 11.01 13.64 40.23
C ASP A 2 9.98 12.90 39.37
N ALA A 3 9.97 13.28 38.11
CA ALA A 3 9.25 12.64 37.03
C ALA A 3 9.78 11.22 36.80
N ASN A 4 8.89 10.29 36.46
CA ASN A 4 9.31 9.16 35.63
C ASN A 4 8.24 8.90 34.56
N GLU A 5 8.57 9.38 33.38
CA GLU A 5 7.92 9.10 32.10
C GLU A 5 7.86 7.59 31.86
N GLY A 6 6.66 7.03 31.97
CA GLY A 6 6.29 5.85 31.22
C GLY A 6 5.76 6.28 29.86
N ALA A 7 6.64 6.77 28.98
CA ALA A 7 6.31 7.00 27.58
C ALA A 7 5.74 5.70 26.98
N GLY A 8 4.45 5.72 26.68
CA GLY A 8 3.79 4.65 25.95
C GLY A 8 4.49 4.44 24.61
N LYS A 9 5.35 3.43 24.55
CA LYS A 9 5.93 2.91 23.32
C LYS A 9 4.78 2.57 22.38
N ALA A 10 4.49 3.44 21.41
CA ALA A 10 3.67 3.09 20.26
C ALA A 10 4.36 1.92 19.56
N GLY A 11 3.84 0.71 19.78
CA GLY A 11 4.41 -0.52 19.26
C GLY A 11 4.31 -0.57 17.75
N GLY A 12 5.39 -0.17 17.07
CA GLY A 12 5.66 -0.53 15.68
C GLY A 12 5.94 -2.02 15.60
N GLY A 13 4.90 -2.85 15.68
CA GLY A 13 5.02 -4.28 15.42
C GLY A 13 5.52 -4.49 13.98
N VAL A 14 6.61 -5.26 13.83
CA VAL A 14 7.14 -5.64 12.51
C VAL A 14 6.01 -6.32 11.73
N ARG A 15 5.50 -5.65 10.71
CA ARG A 15 4.50 -6.23 9.81
C ARG A 15 5.19 -7.20 8.85
N THR A 16 4.49 -8.27 8.48
CA THR A 16 4.99 -9.17 7.46
C THR A 16 5.10 -8.43 6.12
N PRO A 17 6.00 -8.84 5.20
CA PRO A 17 6.11 -8.22 3.88
C PRO A 17 4.77 -8.19 3.12
N GLN A 18 3.95 -9.22 3.28
CA GLN A 18 2.61 -9.32 2.70
C GLN A 18 1.67 -8.26 3.30
N ALA A 19 1.70 -8.07 4.62
CA ALA A 19 0.89 -7.08 5.30
C ALA A 19 1.31 -5.64 4.92
N GLU A 20 2.60 -5.38 4.72
CA GLU A 20 3.07 -4.08 4.22
C GLU A 20 2.64 -3.84 2.77
N LEU A 21 2.78 -4.82 1.88
CA LEU A 21 2.30 -4.71 0.50
C LEU A 21 0.79 -4.44 0.46
N ALA A 22 0.01 -5.19 1.24
CA ALA A 22 -1.42 -5.01 1.36
C ALA A 22 -1.79 -3.62 1.86
N ARG A 23 -1.12 -3.14 2.91
CA ARG A 23 -1.32 -1.79 3.43
C ARG A 23 -1.08 -0.74 2.35
N LYS A 24 0.08 -0.78 1.69
CA LYS A 24 0.43 0.13 0.58
C LYS A 24 -0.59 0.10 -0.55
N LEU A 25 -1.00 -1.09 -0.98
CA LEU A 25 -1.98 -1.25 -2.05
C LEU A 25 -3.36 -0.69 -1.66
N ASN A 26 -3.83 -0.93 -0.44
CA ASN A 26 -5.12 -0.39 0.01
C ASN A 26 -5.09 1.14 0.11
N LEU A 27 -3.96 1.74 0.47
CA LEU A 27 -3.83 3.20 0.49
C LEU A 27 -4.01 3.82 -0.89
N LEU A 28 -3.41 3.19 -1.91
CA LEU A 28 -3.61 3.59 -3.31
C LEU A 28 -5.06 3.37 -3.78
N LEU A 29 -5.72 2.31 -3.31
CA LEU A 29 -7.14 2.10 -3.60
C LEU A 29 -8.02 3.17 -2.94
N ASP A 30 -7.70 3.58 -1.72
CA ASP A 30 -8.45 4.61 -1.03
C ASP A 30 -8.25 6.00 -1.66
N THR A 31 -7.10 6.30 -2.27
CA THR A 31 -6.93 7.58 -2.99
C THR A 31 -7.86 7.63 -4.18
N VAL A 32 -8.01 6.52 -4.91
CA VAL A 32 -8.98 6.42 -6.00
C VAL A 32 -10.40 6.64 -5.48
N VAL A 33 -10.79 6.03 -4.36
CA VAL A 33 -12.11 6.27 -3.74
C VAL A 33 -12.29 7.75 -3.39
N ALA A 34 -11.27 8.39 -2.81
CA ALA A 34 -11.33 9.79 -2.43
C ALA A 34 -11.48 10.73 -3.64
N GLU A 35 -10.82 10.42 -4.75
CA GLU A 35 -10.84 11.22 -5.98
C GLU A 35 -12.12 11.02 -6.81
N ARG A 36 -12.56 9.78 -6.99
CA ARG A 36 -13.66 9.44 -7.91
C ARG A 36 -14.98 9.05 -7.22
N GLY A 37 -14.98 8.87 -5.91
CA GLY A 37 -16.13 8.47 -5.10
C GLY A 37 -16.46 6.97 -5.10
N VAL A 38 -15.81 6.16 -5.94
CA VAL A 38 -16.03 4.70 -6.01
C VAL A 38 -14.71 3.94 -6.05
N ALA A 39 -14.66 2.72 -5.51
CA ALA A 39 -13.43 1.92 -5.47
C ALA A 39 -13.03 1.39 -6.85
N LEU A 40 -11.73 1.28 -7.10
CA LEU A 40 -11.20 0.64 -8.30
C LEU A 40 -11.57 -0.85 -8.31
N THR A 41 -12.22 -1.30 -9.38
CA THR A 41 -12.65 -2.69 -9.49
C THR A 41 -11.51 -3.58 -9.99
N TYR A 42 -11.58 -4.87 -9.66
CA TYR A 42 -10.65 -5.86 -10.24
C TYR A 42 -10.65 -5.84 -11.77
N ARG A 43 -11.81 -5.60 -12.41
CA ARG A 43 -11.90 -5.59 -13.88
C ARG A 43 -11.06 -4.46 -14.47
N GLU A 44 -11.19 -3.25 -13.90
CA GLU A 44 -10.40 -2.08 -14.31
C GLU A 44 -8.90 -2.31 -14.11
N VAL A 45 -8.50 -2.86 -12.97
CA VAL A 45 -7.09 -3.21 -12.70
C VAL A 45 -6.57 -4.23 -13.71
N SER A 46 -7.31 -5.32 -13.93
CA SER A 46 -6.92 -6.39 -14.84
C SER A 46 -6.79 -5.90 -16.27
N GLU A 47 -7.71 -5.06 -16.75
CA GLU A 47 -7.65 -4.46 -18.08
C GLU A 47 -6.45 -3.52 -18.22
N ALA A 48 -6.18 -2.70 -17.20
CA ALA A 48 -5.03 -1.79 -17.21
C ALA A 48 -3.69 -2.51 -17.16
N LEU A 49 -3.60 -3.63 -16.43
CA LEU A 49 -2.41 -4.50 -16.42
C LEU A 49 -2.24 -5.25 -17.74
N ALA A 50 -3.32 -5.73 -18.34
CA ALA A 50 -3.27 -6.44 -19.62
C ALA A 50 -2.72 -5.55 -20.75
N LYS A 51 -3.09 -4.26 -20.76
CA LYS A 51 -2.52 -3.25 -21.69
C LYS A 51 -1.00 -3.08 -21.55
N ARG A 52 -0.43 -3.48 -20.42
CA ARG A 52 1.03 -3.48 -20.12
C ARG A 52 1.67 -4.87 -20.26
N GLY A 53 0.94 -5.84 -20.80
CA GLY A 53 1.40 -7.22 -20.94
C GLY A 53 1.63 -7.92 -19.60
N VAL A 54 0.82 -7.59 -18.59
CA VAL A 54 0.82 -8.22 -17.26
C VAL A 54 -0.56 -8.84 -17.03
N ASN A 55 -0.58 -10.13 -16.69
CA ASN A 55 -1.79 -10.84 -16.32
C ASN A 55 -1.85 -11.00 -14.80
N LEU A 56 -2.99 -10.66 -14.20
CA LEU A 56 -3.24 -10.80 -12.78
C LEU A 56 -4.52 -11.60 -12.55
N SER A 57 -4.43 -12.71 -11.82
CA SER A 57 -5.63 -13.48 -11.47
C SER A 57 -6.43 -12.80 -10.37
N ARG A 58 -7.75 -13.02 -10.36
CA ARG A 58 -8.66 -12.50 -9.33
C ARG A 58 -8.26 -12.95 -7.93
N ALA A 59 -7.91 -14.23 -7.75
CA ALA A 59 -7.44 -14.75 -6.47
C ALA A 59 -6.15 -14.04 -6.01
N ARG A 60 -5.22 -13.78 -6.93
CA ARG A 60 -3.98 -13.04 -6.64
C ARG A 60 -4.22 -11.61 -6.22
N TRP A 61 -5.13 -10.94 -6.92
CA TRP A 61 -5.56 -9.62 -6.52
C TRP A 61 -6.12 -9.57 -5.09
N PHE A 62 -6.98 -10.52 -4.71
CA PHE A 62 -7.55 -10.55 -3.37
C PHE A 62 -6.50 -10.76 -2.29
N TYR A 63 -5.64 -11.78 -2.41
CA TYR A 63 -4.66 -12.02 -1.35
C TYR A 63 -3.62 -10.89 -1.26
N MET A 64 -3.29 -10.20 -2.36
CA MET A 64 -2.43 -9.01 -2.33
C MET A 64 -3.04 -7.88 -1.52
N LYS A 65 -4.34 -7.61 -1.67
CA LYS A 65 -5.04 -6.60 -0.87
C LYS A 65 -5.22 -7.01 0.58
N ASP A 66 -5.41 -8.31 0.83
CA ASP A 66 -5.76 -8.80 2.15
C ASP A 66 -4.49 -9.15 2.97
N GLY A 67 -3.30 -9.11 2.35
CA GLY A 67 -2.02 -9.44 2.98
C GLY A 67 -1.85 -10.92 3.29
N THR A 68 -2.59 -11.77 2.57
CA THR A 68 -2.62 -13.21 2.78
C THR A 68 -1.88 -13.96 1.68
N GLY A 69 -1.68 -15.26 1.87
CA GLY A 69 -1.09 -16.11 0.84
C GLY A 69 0.40 -15.87 0.59
N ARG A 70 0.84 -16.13 -0.64
CA ARG A 70 2.26 -16.02 -1.03
C ARG A 70 2.64 -14.56 -1.24
N MET A 71 3.84 -14.20 -0.79
CA MET A 71 4.41 -12.88 -1.07
C MET A 71 4.52 -12.65 -2.58
N VAL A 72 4.13 -11.46 -3.01
CA VAL A 72 4.25 -11.02 -4.40
C VAL A 72 5.48 -10.12 -4.51
N SER A 73 6.47 -10.60 -5.25
CA SER A 73 7.72 -9.89 -5.51
C SER A 73 8.03 -9.73 -7.00
N ASP A 74 7.07 -10.05 -7.89
CA ASP A 74 7.23 -9.88 -9.33
C ASP A 74 7.39 -8.39 -9.67
N PRO A 75 8.59 -7.93 -10.08
CA PRO A 75 8.83 -6.51 -10.29
C PRO A 75 8.01 -5.94 -11.43
N LYS A 76 7.73 -6.73 -12.46
CA LYS A 76 6.94 -6.28 -13.61
C LYS A 76 5.50 -5.98 -13.18
N LEU A 77 4.92 -6.86 -12.37
CA LEU A 77 3.57 -6.67 -11.82
C LEU A 77 3.51 -5.46 -10.88
N LEU A 78 4.46 -5.34 -9.95
CA LEU A 78 4.46 -4.26 -8.96
C LEU A 78 4.71 -2.89 -9.62
N THR A 79 5.62 -2.81 -10.59
CA THR A 79 5.81 -1.60 -11.40
C THR A 79 4.55 -1.23 -12.16
N ALA A 80 3.92 -2.18 -12.86
CA ALA A 80 2.70 -1.92 -13.63
C ALA A 80 1.53 -1.48 -12.73
N LEU A 81 1.43 -1.99 -11.50
CA LEU A 81 0.48 -1.52 -10.51
C LEU A 81 0.76 -0.09 -10.08
N SER A 82 2.02 0.23 -9.73
CA SER A 82 2.41 1.60 -9.35
C SER A 82 2.07 2.62 -10.45
N GLU A 83 2.32 2.27 -11.72
CA GLU A 83 1.97 3.12 -12.86
C GLU A 83 0.47 3.36 -13.03
N ILE A 84 -0.39 2.39 -12.69
CA ILE A 84 -1.85 2.56 -12.74
C ILE A 84 -2.29 3.65 -11.76
N PHE A 85 -1.66 3.69 -10.59
CA PHE A 85 -1.92 4.69 -9.55
C PHE A 85 -1.06 5.95 -9.72
N GLN A 86 -0.27 6.04 -10.80
CA GLN A 86 0.61 7.17 -11.09
C GLN A 86 1.60 7.50 -9.94
N VAL A 87 2.07 6.47 -9.23
CA VAL A 87 3.11 6.59 -8.20
C VAL A 87 4.42 5.99 -8.68
N ASP A 88 5.52 6.40 -8.04
CA ASP A 88 6.84 5.85 -8.33
C ASP A 88 6.88 4.33 -8.07
N PRO A 89 7.43 3.50 -8.98
CA PRO A 89 7.50 2.04 -8.82
C PRO A 89 8.14 1.58 -7.50
N SER A 90 9.12 2.33 -6.98
CA SER A 90 9.79 2.02 -5.70
C SER A 90 8.83 1.92 -4.51
N TYR A 91 7.65 2.56 -4.60
CA TYR A 91 6.64 2.52 -3.54
C TYR A 91 6.18 1.09 -3.24
N LEU A 92 5.79 0.32 -4.27
CA LEU A 92 5.30 -1.06 -4.11
C LEU A 92 6.41 -2.11 -4.14
N LEU A 93 7.51 -1.85 -4.85
CA LEU A 93 8.65 -2.77 -4.89
C LEU A 93 9.29 -2.92 -3.51
N GLY A 94 9.32 -1.84 -2.73
CA GLY A 94 10.02 -1.82 -1.45
C GLY A 94 11.53 -1.95 -1.63
N SER A 95 12.29 -1.13 -0.93
CA SER A 95 13.71 -1.40 -0.71
C SER A 95 13.79 -2.64 0.17
N ASP A 96 14.44 -3.70 -0.30
CA ASP A 96 14.82 -4.86 0.52
C ASP A 96 15.43 -4.36 1.85
N GLY A 97 14.71 -4.53 2.96
CA GLY A 97 15.23 -4.29 4.31
C GLY A 97 15.61 -2.85 4.68
N ALA A 98 15.30 -1.82 3.87
CA ALA A 98 15.54 -0.43 4.32
C ALA A 98 14.40 -0.03 5.28
N GLU A 99 14.76 0.33 6.52
CA GLU A 99 13.87 0.94 7.49
C GLU A 99 12.91 1.90 6.79
N VAL A 100 11.61 1.65 6.91
CA VAL A 100 10.57 2.54 6.39
C VAL A 100 10.88 3.92 6.95
N PRO A 101 11.31 4.91 6.13
CA PRO A 101 11.66 6.20 6.68
C PRO A 101 10.39 6.80 7.29
N GLU A 102 10.46 7.25 8.55
CA GLU A 102 9.37 7.91 9.30
C GLU A 102 8.61 8.96 8.48
N ARG A 103 9.28 9.53 7.47
CA ARG A 103 8.72 10.44 6.46
C ARG A 103 7.49 9.90 5.73
N ILE A 104 7.46 8.61 5.36
CA ILE A 104 6.31 8.04 4.64
C ILE A 104 5.11 7.93 5.57
N ASP A 105 5.31 7.51 6.83
CA ASP A 105 4.22 7.42 7.81
C ASP A 105 3.65 8.79 8.16
N ALA A 106 4.48 9.83 8.26
CA ALA A 106 4.02 11.21 8.45
C ALA A 106 3.18 11.74 7.26
N GLN A 107 3.57 11.43 6.03
CA GLN A 107 2.78 11.77 4.84
C GLN A 107 1.46 10.98 4.78
N LEU A 108 1.47 9.76 5.29
CA LEU A 108 0.31 8.88 5.36
C LEU A 108 -0.71 9.32 6.42
N GLU A 109 -0.23 9.69 7.60
CA GLU A 109 -1.04 10.28 8.66
C GLU A 109 -1.63 11.63 8.21
N PHE A 110 -0.90 12.40 7.40
CA PHE A 110 -1.42 13.61 6.76
C PHE A 110 -2.54 13.32 5.74
N VAL A 111 -2.39 12.30 4.89
CA VAL A 111 -3.48 11.90 3.98
C VAL A 111 -4.69 11.37 4.76
N LYS A 112 -4.47 10.62 5.84
CA LYS A 112 -5.56 10.15 6.73
C LYS A 112 -6.26 11.31 7.43
N SER A 113 -5.52 12.31 7.93
CA SER A 113 -6.10 13.46 8.62
C SER A 113 -6.90 14.36 7.68
N LEU A 114 -6.48 14.52 6.42
CA LEU A 114 -7.28 15.18 5.38
C LEU A 114 -8.59 14.46 5.08
N ARG A 115 -8.62 13.12 5.16
CA ARG A 115 -9.85 12.34 4.97
C ARG A 115 -10.77 12.35 6.18
N ALA A 116 -10.22 12.43 7.40
CA ALA A 116 -11.00 12.46 8.64
C ALA A 116 -11.66 13.83 8.92
N ALA A 117 -11.20 14.89 8.26
CA ALA A 117 -11.73 16.24 8.39
C ALA A 117 -12.89 16.57 7.42
N ARG A 118 -13.42 15.58 6.68
CA ARG A 118 -14.57 15.71 5.77
C ARG A 118 -15.74 14.88 6.28
#